data_AF-A0A7X6CET7-F1
#
_entry.id   AF-A0A7X6CET7-F1
#
_cell.length_a   1.000
_cell.length_b   1.000
_cell.length_c   1.000
_cell.angle_alpha   90.00
_cell.angle_beta   90.00
_cell.angle_gamma   90.00
#
_symmetry.space_group_name_H-M   'P 1'
#
loop_
_entity.id
_entity.type
_entity.pdbx_description
1 polymer ?
#
loop_
_entity_poly.entity_id
_entity_poly.type
_entity_poly.pdbx_seq_one_letter_code
_entity_poly.pdbx_strand_id
1 'polypeptide(L)'
;MLHQTQQELERSQSVLHQTQQELERSQSVLHQTQAELGQSQSQLHQTQTQLHQNQQELERYQVQLHQIQEELKRAQFKQTLIDRTTEPSHMQYMLLIGEAWYAYYYGDMTKMRECLQESLKCTFLSRTETVNNWLENFGIFSSEQGSQLDTYSLTNSQEWKQLIRQVMAIKPLFLVGGKS
;
A
#
# COMPACT_ATOMS: atom_id res chain seq x y z
N MET A 1 61.48 66.54 29.93
CA MET A 1 61.60 65.19 29.37
C MET A 1 61.00 64.14 30.31
N LEU A 2 61.55 63.92 31.52
CA LEU A 2 61.09 62.88 32.46
C LEU A 2 59.56 62.87 32.73
N HIS A 3 58.99 64.05 32.99
CA HIS A 3 57.55 64.19 33.28
C HIS A 3 56.66 63.80 32.09
N GLN A 4 57.11 64.06 30.87
CA GLN A 4 56.39 63.75 29.64
C GLN A 4 56.38 62.24 29.38
N THR A 5 57.52 61.59 29.62
CA THR A 5 57.66 60.12 29.53
C THR A 5 56.77 59.41 30.55
N GLN A 6 56.61 59.98 31.74
CA GLN A 6 55.78 59.42 32.81
C GLN A 6 54.29 59.50 32.46
N GLN A 7 53.85 60.62 31.90
CA GLN A 7 52.48 60.81 31.43
C GLN A 7 52.14 59.89 30.25
N GLU A 8 53.09 59.65 29.35
CA GLU A 8 52.95 58.69 28.26
C GLU A 8 52.83 57.24 28.76
N LEU A 9 53.59 56.86 29.79
CA LEU A 9 53.50 55.54 30.42
C LEU A 9 52.14 55.32 31.07
N GLU A 10 51.63 56.29 31.83
CA GLU A 10 50.29 56.23 32.43
C GLU A 10 49.19 56.09 31.37
N ARG A 11 49.29 56.84 30.27
CA ARG A 11 48.38 56.70 29.13
C ARG A 11 48.44 55.31 28.51
N SER A 12 49.65 54.79 28.30
CA SER A 12 49.85 53.45 27.73
C SER A 12 49.25 52.36 28.63
N GLN A 13 49.44 52.45 29.96
CA GLN A 13 48.84 51.52 30.92
C GLN A 13 47.32 51.58 30.91
N SER A 14 46.74 52.78 30.83
CA SER A 14 45.28 52.95 30.74
C SER A 14 44.72 52.33 29.46
N VAL A 15 45.38 52.53 28.32
CA VAL A 15 44.97 51.95 27.02
C VAL A 15 45.08 50.43 27.05
N LEU A 16 46.16 49.88 27.63
CA LEU A 16 46.35 48.44 27.75
C LEU A 16 45.24 47.81 28.60
N HIS A 17 44.90 48.42 29.74
CA HIS A 17 43.81 47.96 30.59
C HIS A 17 42.45 47.97 29.88
N GLN A 18 42.16 49.04 29.13
CA GLN A 18 40.93 49.13 28.35
C GLN A 18 40.86 48.05 27.26
N THR A 19 41.97 47.83 26.54
CA THR A 19 42.07 46.78 25.51
C THR A 19 41.83 45.40 26.10
N GLN A 20 42.32 45.15 27.32
CA GLN A 20 42.14 43.88 28.00
C GLN A 20 40.69 43.64 28.43
N GLN A 21 39.98 44.67 28.92
CA GLN A 21 38.54 44.57 29.16
C GLN A 21 37.74 44.33 27.88
N GLU A 22 38.10 45.00 26.78
CA GLU A 22 37.44 44.79 25.49
C GLU A 22 37.65 43.36 24.96
N LEU A 23 38.85 42.80 25.14
CA LEU A 23 39.14 41.41 24.80
C LEU A 23 38.30 40.43 25.62
N GLU A 24 38.21 40.61 26.95
CA GLU A 24 37.38 39.78 27.83
C GLU A 24 35.90 39.84 27.44
N ARG A 25 35.39 41.04 27.11
CA ARG A 25 34.02 41.22 26.60
C ARG A 25 33.83 40.47 25.28
N SER A 26 34.78 40.59 24.35
CA SER A 26 34.72 39.90 23.07
C SER A 26 34.74 38.38 23.23
N GLN A 27 35.53 37.84 24.16
CA GLN A 27 35.55 36.41 24.46
C GLN A 27 34.22 35.93 25.06
N SER A 28 33.64 36.70 25.99
CA SER A 28 32.33 36.40 26.57
C SER A 28 31.23 36.36 25.51
N VAL A 29 31.20 37.34 24.60
CA VAL A 29 30.24 37.37 23.48
C VAL A 29 30.45 36.17 22.56
N LEU A 30 31.69 35.82 22.23
CA LEU A 30 31.99 34.68 21.37
C LEU A 30 31.50 33.36 21.98
N HIS A 31 31.69 33.16 23.30
CA HIS A 31 31.16 31.98 23.99
C HIS A 31 29.64 31.94 24.00
N GLN A 32 28.97 33.08 24.21
CA GLN A 32 27.53 33.17 24.15
C GLN A 32 26.98 32.81 22.77
N THR A 33 27.58 33.37 21.70
CA THR A 33 27.19 33.04 20.32
C THR A 33 27.43 31.57 19.99
N GLN A 34 28.51 30.96 20.49
CA GLN A 34 28.77 29.54 20.28
C GLN A 34 27.74 28.64 20.99
N ALA A 35 27.29 29.03 22.18
CA ALA A 35 26.22 28.32 22.91
C ALA A 35 24.88 28.43 22.17
N GLU A 36 24.52 29.62 21.69
CA GLU A 36 23.31 29.86 20.90
C GLU A 36 23.32 29.08 19.58
N LEU A 37 24.47 29.02 18.90
CA LEU A 37 24.63 28.21 17.70
C LEU A 37 24.40 26.72 17.99
N GLY A 38 24.95 26.19 19.09
CA GLY A 38 24.73 24.82 19.51
C GLY A 38 23.27 24.51 19.84
N GLN A 39 22.57 25.46 20.46
CA GLN A 39 21.13 25.35 20.72
C GLN A 39 20.33 25.33 19.42
N SER A 40 20.64 26.23 18.48
CA SER A 40 19.98 26.29 17.17
C SER A 40 20.20 25.02 16.34
N GLN A 41 21.42 24.46 16.35
CA GLN A 41 21.70 23.18 15.70
C GLN A 41 20.90 22.02 16.30
N SER A 42 20.78 21.99 17.63
CA SER A 42 20.00 20.96 18.33
C SER A 42 18.51 21.06 17.98
N GLN A 43 17.95 22.28 17.95
CA GLN A 43 16.57 22.51 17.53
C GLN A 43 16.34 22.11 16.07
N LEU A 44 17.25 22.47 15.17
CA LEU A 44 17.17 22.10 13.76
C LEU A 44 17.18 20.57 13.58
N HIS A 45 17.99 19.85 14.34
CA HIS A 45 18.02 18.39 14.32
C HIS A 45 16.71 17.76 14.84
N GLN A 46 16.13 18.34 15.90
CA GLN A 46 14.81 17.92 16.40
C GLN A 46 13.72 18.14 15.35
N THR A 47 13.69 19.31 14.69
CA THR A 47 12.73 19.59 13.62
C THR A 47 12.90 18.64 12.43
N GLN A 48 14.14 18.34 12.02
CA GLN A 48 14.41 17.37 10.96
C GLN A 48 13.88 15.98 11.31
N THR A 49 14.08 15.55 12.56
CA THR A 49 13.60 14.25 13.04
C THR A 49 12.07 14.19 13.02
N GLN A 50 11.40 15.24 13.50
CA GLN A 50 9.93 15.31 13.48
C GLN A 50 9.39 15.31 12.05
N LEU A 51 10.04 16.05 11.14
CA LEU A 51 9.64 16.08 9.74
C LEU A 51 9.77 14.71 9.08
N HIS A 52 10.83 13.96 9.39
CA HIS A 52 10.99 12.60 8.90
C HIS A 52 9.93 11.64 9.46
N GLN A 53 9.59 11.75 10.75
CA GLN A 53 8.50 10.96 11.35
C GLN A 53 7.16 11.26 10.66
N ASN A 54 6.84 12.54 10.46
CA ASN A 54 5.61 12.94 9.79
C ASN A 54 5.54 12.43 8.33
N GLN A 55 6.68 12.36 7.62
CA GLN A 55 6.74 11.78 6.28
C GLN A 55 6.39 10.28 6.29
N GLN A 56 6.97 9.52 7.23
CA GLN A 56 6.66 8.10 7.37
C GLN A 56 5.19 7.86 7.72
N GLU A 57 4.60 8.71 8.58
CA GLU A 57 3.17 8.63 8.91
C GLU A 57 2.30 8.93 7.69
N LEU A 58 2.64 9.94 6.89
CA LEU A 58 1.92 10.25 5.66
C LEU A 58 1.95 9.09 4.67
N GLU A 59 3.10 8.45 4.47
CA GLU A 59 3.24 7.26 3.62
C GLU A 59 2.35 6.11 4.12
N ARG A 60 2.30 5.88 5.44
CA ARG A 60 1.41 4.87 6.03
C ARG A 60 -0.06 5.17 5.76
N TYR A 61 -0.48 6.42 5.91
CA TYR A 61 -1.85 6.83 5.61
C TYR A 61 -2.20 6.66 4.13
N GLN A 62 -1.27 6.95 3.21
CA GLN A 62 -1.48 6.74 1.78
C GLN A 62 -1.71 5.27 1.44
N VAL A 63 -0.90 4.36 2.01
CA VAL A 63 -1.07 2.91 1.83
C VAL A 63 -2.41 2.44 2.38
N GLN A 64 -2.80 2.89 3.59
CA GLN A 64 -4.09 2.54 4.18
C GLN A 64 -5.28 3.05 3.36
N LEU A 65 -5.19 4.29 2.87
CA LEU A 65 -6.23 4.88 2.03
C LEU A 65 -6.38 4.10 0.72
N HIS A 66 -5.27 3.70 0.10
CA HIS A 66 -5.30 2.85 -1.09
C HIS A 66 -5.94 1.49 -0.80
N GLN A 67 -5.59 0.84 0.31
CA GLN A 67 -6.20 -0.44 0.72
C GLN A 67 -7.72 -0.32 0.91
N ILE A 68 -8.17 0.71 1.63
CA ILE A 68 -9.60 0.95 1.87
C ILE A 68 -10.33 1.24 0.56
N GLN A 69 -9.71 1.97 -0.37
CA GLN A 69 -10.30 2.21 -1.69
C GLN A 69 -10.50 0.91 -2.48
N GLU A 70 -9.54 0.00 -2.45
CA GLU A 70 -9.66 -1.30 -3.13
C GLU A 70 -10.68 -2.22 -2.44
N GLU A 71 -10.74 -2.22 -1.10
CA GLU A 71 -11.79 -2.92 -0.35
C GLU A 71 -13.18 -2.39 -0.68
N LEU A 72 -13.34 -1.08 -0.78
CA LEU A 72 -14.60 -0.44 -1.15
C LEU A 72 -15.01 -0.81 -2.58
N LYS A 73 -14.11 -0.74 -3.56
CA LYS A 73 -14.39 -1.18 -4.94
C LYS A 73 -14.84 -2.63 -4.98
N ARG A 74 -14.15 -3.51 -4.23
CA ARG A 74 -14.51 -4.93 -4.13
C ARG A 74 -15.89 -5.12 -3.50
N ALA A 75 -16.22 -4.37 -2.45
CA ALA A 75 -17.52 -4.44 -1.81
C ALA A 75 -18.65 -3.94 -2.74
N GLN A 76 -18.44 -2.83 -3.45
CA GLN A 76 -19.38 -2.29 -4.43
C GLN A 76 -19.62 -3.26 -5.59
N PHE A 77 -18.57 -3.91 -6.09
CA PHE A 77 -18.69 -4.95 -7.10
C PHE A 77 -19.52 -6.12 -6.59
N LYS A 78 -19.24 -6.62 -5.37
CA LYS A 78 -20.04 -7.68 -4.76
C LYS A 78 -21.51 -7.30 -4.62
N GLN A 79 -21.80 -6.07 -4.19
CA GLN A 79 -23.17 -5.57 -4.10
C GLN A 79 -23.86 -5.55 -5.48
N THR A 80 -23.14 -5.09 -6.50
CA THR A 80 -23.66 -5.07 -7.89
C THR A 80 -24.00 -6.48 -8.38
N LEU A 81 -23.19 -7.49 -8.04
CA LEU A 81 -23.50 -8.88 -8.37
C LEU A 81 -24.75 -9.38 -7.63
N ILE A 82 -24.90 -9.04 -6.35
CA ILE A 82 -26.08 -9.39 -5.56
C ILE A 82 -27.34 -8.80 -6.19
N ASP A 83 -27.31 -7.51 -6.54
CA ASP A 83 -28.46 -6.79 -7.10
C ASP A 83 -28.90 -7.35 -8.47
N ARG A 84 -28.00 -7.99 -9.23
CA ARG A 84 -28.29 -8.62 -10.53
C ARG A 84 -28.95 -10.00 -10.41
N THR A 85 -28.93 -10.61 -9.22
CA THR A 85 -29.38 -12.01 -9.03
C THR A 85 -30.56 -12.09 -8.08
N THR A 86 -31.63 -12.79 -8.48
CA THR A 86 -32.83 -12.99 -7.64
C THR A 86 -32.85 -14.33 -6.90
N GLU A 87 -32.09 -15.32 -7.36
CA GLU A 87 -32.04 -16.68 -6.80
C GLU A 87 -30.79 -16.90 -5.92
N PRO A 88 -30.91 -17.35 -4.65
CA PRO A 88 -29.77 -17.49 -3.72
C PRO A 88 -28.67 -18.45 -4.19
N SER A 89 -29.03 -19.56 -4.84
CA SER A 89 -28.06 -20.53 -5.35
C SER A 89 -27.27 -19.98 -6.55
N HIS A 90 -27.94 -19.21 -7.42
CA HIS A 90 -27.31 -18.51 -8.52
C HIS A 90 -26.44 -17.35 -8.03
N MET A 91 -26.88 -16.64 -6.99
CA MET A 91 -26.09 -15.60 -6.32
C MET A 91 -24.79 -16.15 -5.76
N GLN A 92 -24.83 -17.29 -5.05
CA GLN A 92 -23.61 -17.91 -4.51
C GLN A 92 -22.62 -18.31 -5.61
N TYR A 93 -23.12 -18.88 -6.71
CA TYR A 93 -22.30 -19.20 -7.89
C TYR A 93 -21.64 -17.95 -8.49
N MET A 94 -22.42 -16.90 -8.73
CA MET A 94 -21.93 -15.64 -9.31
C MET A 94 -20.92 -14.93 -8.42
N LEU A 95 -21.12 -14.93 -7.09
CA LEU A 95 -20.16 -14.38 -6.13
C LEU A 95 -18.83 -15.13 -6.16
N LEU A 96 -18.84 -16.47 -6.26
CA LEU A 96 -17.62 -17.28 -6.36
C LEU A 96 -16.85 -16.99 -7.65
N ILE A 97 -17.54 -16.82 -8.79
CA ILE A 97 -16.88 -16.40 -10.04
C ILE A 97 -16.31 -15.00 -9.91
N GLY A 98 -17.04 -14.06 -9.32
CA GLY A 98 -16.56 -12.70 -9.07
C GLY A 98 -15.32 -12.65 -8.17
N GLU A 99 -15.29 -13.48 -7.12
CA GLU A 99 -14.10 -13.62 -6.27
C GLU A 99 -12.93 -14.27 -7.00
N ALA A 100 -13.19 -15.25 -7.85
CA ALA A 100 -12.17 -15.88 -8.66
C ALA A 100 -11.54 -14.90 -9.66
N TRP A 101 -12.37 -14.05 -10.29
CA TRP A 101 -11.91 -13.02 -11.21
C TRP A 101 -11.04 -11.97 -10.49
N TYR A 102 -11.48 -11.48 -9.32
CA TYR A 102 -10.66 -10.54 -8.53
C TYR A 102 -9.32 -11.14 -8.12
N ALA A 103 -9.31 -12.40 -7.70
CA ALA A 103 -8.08 -13.10 -7.35
C ALA A 103 -7.13 -13.21 -8.56
N TYR A 104 -7.65 -13.54 -9.74
CA TYR A 104 -6.87 -13.53 -10.99
C TYR A 104 -6.33 -12.13 -11.32
N TYR A 105 -7.16 -11.10 -11.23
CA TYR A 105 -6.78 -9.71 -11.54
C TYR A 105 -5.61 -9.22 -10.67
N TYR A 106 -5.57 -9.63 -9.40
CA TYR A 106 -4.48 -9.33 -8.47
C TYR A 106 -3.34 -10.37 -8.47
N GLY A 107 -3.39 -11.38 -9.34
CA GLY A 107 -2.34 -12.39 -9.51
C GLY A 107 -2.38 -13.56 -8.52
N ASP A 108 -3.39 -13.67 -7.66
CA ASP A 108 -3.59 -14.82 -6.78
C ASP A 108 -4.28 -15.98 -7.52
N MET A 109 -3.49 -16.70 -8.31
CA MET A 109 -3.95 -17.84 -9.10
C MET A 109 -4.46 -18.99 -8.23
N THR A 110 -3.96 -19.14 -7.00
CA THR A 110 -4.36 -20.20 -6.08
C THR A 110 -5.78 -19.94 -5.58
N LYS A 111 -6.05 -18.72 -5.11
CA LYS A 111 -7.39 -18.32 -4.67
C LYS A 111 -8.38 -18.32 -5.81
N MET A 112 -7.98 -17.89 -7.00
CA MET A 112 -8.83 -17.97 -8.20
C MET A 112 -9.31 -19.40 -8.44
N ARG A 113 -8.38 -20.36 -8.47
CA ARG A 113 -8.70 -21.77 -8.67
C ARG A 113 -9.62 -22.31 -7.58
N GLU A 114 -9.39 -21.98 -6.32
CA GLU A 114 -10.23 -22.42 -5.20
C GLU A 114 -11.67 -21.91 -5.32
N CYS A 115 -11.85 -20.63 -5.65
CA CYS A 115 -13.17 -20.04 -5.86
C CYS A 115 -13.91 -20.70 -7.04
N LEU A 116 -13.22 -20.95 -8.16
CA LEU A 116 -13.82 -21.67 -9.29
C LEU A 116 -14.15 -23.13 -8.93
N GLN A 117 -13.28 -23.82 -8.19
CA GLN A 117 -13.53 -25.17 -7.73
C GLN A 117 -14.75 -25.23 -6.80
N GLU A 118 -14.91 -24.27 -5.90
CA GLU A 118 -16.07 -24.19 -5.02
C GLU A 118 -17.35 -23.90 -5.81
N SER A 119 -17.25 -23.10 -6.87
CA SER A 119 -18.40 -22.80 -7.75
C SER A 119 -18.99 -24.05 -8.41
N LEU A 120 -18.19 -25.12 -8.58
CA LEU A 120 -18.66 -26.40 -9.11
C LEU A 120 -19.69 -27.09 -8.21
N LYS A 121 -19.73 -26.76 -6.90
CA LYS A 121 -20.73 -27.32 -5.97
C LYS A 121 -22.10 -26.67 -6.12
N CYS A 122 -22.14 -25.49 -6.74
CA CYS A 122 -23.34 -24.65 -6.86
C CYS A 122 -23.79 -24.48 -8.32
N THR A 123 -23.05 -25.02 -9.30
CA THR A 123 -23.39 -24.92 -10.73
C THR A 123 -24.43 -25.95 -11.14
N PHE A 124 -25.41 -25.52 -11.94
CA PHE A 124 -26.37 -26.39 -12.64
C PHE A 124 -26.00 -26.59 -14.11
N LEU A 125 -24.93 -25.95 -14.58
CA LEU A 125 -24.48 -26.02 -15.97
C LEU A 125 -23.70 -27.31 -16.22
N SER A 126 -23.65 -27.74 -17.48
CA SER A 126 -22.79 -28.85 -17.87
C SER A 126 -21.30 -28.52 -17.65
N ARG A 127 -20.42 -29.53 -17.64
CA ARG A 127 -18.98 -29.34 -17.40
C ARG A 127 -18.35 -28.32 -18.36
N THR A 128 -18.62 -28.46 -19.65
CA THR A 128 -18.08 -27.57 -20.70
C THR A 128 -18.71 -26.19 -20.64
N GLU A 129 -20.00 -26.12 -20.35
CA GLU A 129 -20.75 -24.87 -20.22
C GLU A 129 -20.32 -24.08 -18.99
N THR A 130 -20.00 -24.75 -17.87
CA THR A 130 -19.43 -24.12 -16.67
C THR A 130 -18.10 -23.45 -16.98
N VAL A 131 -17.20 -24.13 -17.70
CA VAL A 131 -15.89 -23.56 -18.09
C VAL A 131 -16.06 -22.36 -19.03
N ASN A 132 -16.96 -22.46 -20.00
CA ASN A 132 -17.28 -21.35 -20.90
C ASN A 132 -17.87 -20.17 -20.13
N ASN A 133 -18.78 -20.43 -19.18
CA ASN A 133 -19.41 -19.41 -18.36
C ASN A 133 -18.39 -18.69 -17.46
N TRP A 134 -17.40 -19.39 -16.91
CA TRP A 134 -16.30 -18.74 -16.20
C TRP A 134 -15.53 -17.77 -17.09
N LEU A 135 -15.15 -18.19 -18.30
CA LEU A 135 -14.39 -17.35 -19.24
C LEU A 135 -15.22 -16.14 -19.72
N GLU A 136 -16.51 -16.35 -20.00
CA GLU A 136 -17.42 -15.28 -20.40
C GLU A 136 -17.56 -14.23 -19.29
N ASN A 137 -17.81 -14.67 -18.04
CA ASN A 137 -17.90 -13.76 -16.91
C ASN A 137 -16.58 -13.05 -16.62
N PHE A 138 -15.44 -13.73 -16.71
CA PHE A 138 -14.13 -13.08 -16.56
C PHE A 138 -13.93 -12.01 -17.64
N GLY A 139 -14.39 -12.26 -18.87
CA GLY A 139 -14.41 -11.29 -19.95
C GLY A 139 -15.28 -10.08 -19.61
N ILE A 140 -16.52 -10.31 -19.20
CA ILE A 140 -17.47 -9.26 -18.77
C ILE A 140 -16.86 -8.43 -17.63
N PHE A 141 -16.42 -9.06 -16.55
CA PHE A 141 -15.87 -8.37 -15.38
C PHE A 141 -14.60 -7.59 -15.72
N SER A 142 -13.72 -8.14 -16.56
CA SER A 142 -12.53 -7.41 -17.02
C SER A 142 -12.93 -6.13 -17.77
N SER A 143 -13.93 -6.21 -18.65
CA SER A 143 -14.40 -5.07 -19.44
C SER A 143 -15.10 -4.00 -18.59
N GLU A 144 -15.89 -4.40 -17.59
CA GLU A 144 -16.54 -3.48 -16.64
C GLU A 144 -15.51 -2.68 -15.82
N GLN A 145 -14.30 -3.22 -15.66
CA GLN A 145 -13.22 -2.65 -14.86
C GLN A 145 -12.14 -1.99 -15.74
N GLY A 146 -12.41 -1.86 -17.04
CA GLY A 146 -11.52 -1.19 -18.00
C GLY A 146 -10.26 -2.00 -18.35
N SER A 147 -10.24 -3.30 -18.09
CA SER A 147 -9.14 -4.21 -18.39
C SER A 147 -9.51 -5.23 -19.47
N GLN A 148 -8.51 -5.92 -20.02
CA GLN A 148 -8.73 -7.05 -20.92
C GLN A 148 -8.31 -8.35 -20.25
N LEU A 149 -9.14 -9.38 -20.38
CA LEU A 149 -8.80 -10.73 -19.93
C LEU A 149 -7.65 -11.31 -20.77
N ASP A 150 -6.48 -11.50 -20.15
CA ASP A 150 -5.40 -12.27 -20.76
C ASP A 150 -5.72 -13.77 -20.69
N THR A 151 -6.50 -14.21 -21.67
CA THR A 151 -6.95 -15.59 -21.82
C THR A 151 -5.76 -16.53 -22.04
N TYR A 152 -4.70 -16.08 -22.71
CA TYR A 152 -3.52 -16.90 -22.96
C TYR A 152 -2.79 -17.22 -21.65
N SER A 153 -2.52 -16.20 -20.83
CA SER A 153 -1.86 -16.38 -19.53
C SER A 153 -2.73 -17.20 -18.57
N LEU A 154 -4.04 -16.94 -18.53
CA LEU A 154 -4.97 -17.70 -17.70
C LEU A 154 -4.96 -19.18 -18.06
N THR A 155 -5.22 -19.51 -19.34
CA THR A 155 -5.38 -20.90 -19.78
C THR A 155 -4.07 -21.69 -19.77
N ASN A 156 -2.93 -21.01 -19.82
CA ASN A 156 -1.62 -21.63 -19.70
C ASN A 156 -1.11 -21.80 -18.27
N SER A 157 -1.73 -21.15 -17.29
CA SER A 157 -1.37 -21.30 -15.87
C SER A 157 -1.50 -22.75 -15.40
N GLN A 158 -0.67 -23.12 -14.43
CA GLN A 158 -0.70 -24.48 -13.86
C GLN A 158 -2.01 -24.73 -13.13
N GLU A 159 -2.49 -23.73 -12.40
CA GLU A 159 -3.70 -23.73 -11.59
C GLU A 159 -4.93 -23.97 -12.46
N TRP A 160 -5.05 -23.25 -13.58
CA TRP A 160 -6.11 -23.45 -14.55
C TRP A 160 -6.05 -24.84 -15.18
N LYS A 161 -4.87 -25.28 -15.63
CA LYS A 161 -4.69 -26.62 -16.22
C LYS A 161 -5.06 -27.73 -15.23
N GLN A 162 -4.75 -27.57 -13.95
CA GLN A 162 -5.15 -28.51 -12.90
C GLN A 162 -6.67 -28.51 -12.70
N LEU A 163 -7.29 -27.33 -12.61
CA LEU A 163 -8.73 -27.18 -12.47
C LEU A 163 -9.49 -27.84 -13.63
N ILE A 164 -9.11 -27.56 -14.87
CA ILE A 164 -9.77 -28.14 -16.05
C ILE A 164 -9.67 -29.67 -16.07
N ARG A 165 -8.51 -30.23 -15.68
CA ARG A 165 -8.36 -31.69 -15.55
C ARG A 165 -9.33 -32.26 -14.52
N GLN A 166 -9.50 -31.60 -13.37
CA GLN A 166 -10.44 -32.02 -12.34
C GLN A 166 -11.88 -31.94 -12.83
N VAL A 167 -12.28 -30.82 -13.43
CA VAL A 167 -13.63 -30.62 -13.99
C VAL A 167 -13.98 -31.71 -15.00
N MET A 168 -13.04 -32.04 -15.89
CA MET A 168 -13.25 -33.06 -16.93
C MET A 168 -13.19 -34.51 -16.40
N ALA A 169 -12.50 -34.74 -15.27
CA ALA A 169 -12.42 -36.06 -14.63
C ALA A 169 -13.64 -36.42 -13.77
N ILE A 170 -14.46 -35.44 -13.36
CA ILE A 170 -15.69 -35.69 -12.59
C ILE A 170 -16.70 -36.46 -13.47
N LYS A 171 -16.99 -37.72 -13.08
CA LYS A 171 -18.01 -38.59 -13.69
C LYS A 171 -19.41 -38.05 -13.34
N PRO A 172 -20.42 -38.12 -14.22
CA PRO A 172 -21.78 -37.72 -13.87
C PRO A 172 -22.26 -38.60 -12.70
N LEU A 173 -22.77 -37.99 -11.64
CA LEU A 173 -23.59 -38.69 -10.64
C LEU A 173 -24.85 -39.17 -11.38
N PHE A 174 -24.84 -40.42 -11.83
CA PHE A 174 -26.03 -41.09 -12.32
C PHE A 174 -27.03 -41.12 -11.16
N LEU A 175 -28.12 -40.38 -11.31
CA LEU A 175 -29.38 -40.68 -10.64
C LEU A 175 -29.75 -42.12 -11.00
N VAL A 176 -29.49 -43.06 -10.09
CA VAL A 176 -30.24 -44.33 -10.08
C VAL A 176 -31.62 -43.98 -9.50
N GLY A 177 -32.46 -43.44 -10.38
CA GLY A 177 -33.90 -43.57 -10.28
C GLY A 177 -34.27 -45.05 -10.37
N GLY A 178 -35.33 -45.39 -9.64
CA GLY A 178 -35.67 -46.75 -9.27
C GLY A 178 -35.88 -47.72 -10.43
N LYS A 179 -35.88 -49.00 -10.07
CA LYS A 179 -36.65 -50.01 -10.75
C LYS A 179 -37.28 -50.94 -9.72
N SER A 180 -38.61 -51.01 -9.87
CA SER A 180 -39.56 -52.07 -9.51
C SER A 180 -39.76 -52.42 -8.05
#